data_AF-A0A224YBQ3-F1
#
_entry.id   AF-A0A224YBQ3-F1
#
_cell.length_a   1.000
_cell.length_b   1.000
_cell.length_c   1.000
_cell.angle_alpha   90.00
_cell.angle_beta   90.00
_cell.angle_gamma   90.00
#
_symmetry.space_group_name_H-M   'P 1'
#
loop_
_entity.id
_entity.type
_entity.pdbx_description
1 polymer ?
#
loop_
_entity_poly.entity_id
_entity_poly.type
_entity_poly.pdbx_seq_one_letter_code
_entity_poly.pdbx_strand_id
1 'polypeptide(L)'
;MKVLVLSALFAAVAQGRVKVPSSVKPLSDEMINFINNLNTTWKAGRNFDKNVPMSYLKKLSGGLYESPKDRLPLRTHVKHPDLPEFFDAREQWPNCKSI
;
A
#
# COMPACT_ATOMS: atom_id res chain seq x y z
N MET A 1 -7.28 41.91 1.10
CA MET A 1 -7.50 40.97 -0.04
C MET A 1 -6.22 40.27 -0.51
N LYS A 2 -5.09 40.97 -0.73
CA LYS A 2 -3.82 40.34 -1.16
C LYS A 2 -3.26 39.28 -0.19
N VAL A 3 -3.37 39.51 1.13
CA VAL A 3 -2.89 38.59 2.18
C VAL A 3 -3.68 37.28 2.20
N LEU A 4 -5.00 37.34 1.97
CA LEU A 4 -5.88 36.16 1.95
C LEU A 4 -5.69 35.30 0.70
N VAL A 5 -5.32 35.92 -0.43
CA VAL A 5 -5.02 35.20 -1.67
C VAL A 5 -3.66 34.48 -1.57
N LEU A 6 -2.67 35.10 -0.93
CA LEU A 6 -1.35 34.49 -0.69
C LEU A 6 -1.45 33.29 0.25
N SER A 7 -2.22 33.37 1.34
CA SER A 7 -2.40 32.24 2.27
C SER A 7 -3.14 31.06 1.63
N ALA A 8 -4.11 31.30 0.73
CA ALA A 8 -4.77 30.24 -0.03
C ALA A 8 -3.82 29.52 -1.01
N LEU A 9 -2.88 30.24 -1.64
CA LEU A 9 -1.86 29.66 -2.52
C LEU A 9 -0.87 28.75 -1.76
N PHE A 10 -0.46 29.13 -0.54
CA PHE A 10 0.41 28.28 0.29
C PHE A 10 -0.29 27.00 0.78
N ALA A 11 -1.59 27.07 1.11
CA ALA A 11 -2.35 25.90 1.53
C ALA A 11 -2.57 24.86 0.41
N ALA A 12 -2.75 25.32 -0.84
CA ALA A 12 -2.90 24.44 -2.00
C ALA A 12 -1.61 23.63 -2.30
N VAL A 13 -0.44 24.23 -2.08
CA VAL A 13 0.86 23.56 -2.26
C VAL A 13 1.10 22.52 -1.16
N ALA A 14 0.66 22.77 0.07
CA ALA A 14 0.84 21.85 1.19
C ALA A 14 -0.04 20.58 1.14
N GLN A 15 -1.09 20.58 0.31
CA GLN A 15 -2.08 19.49 0.21
C GLN A 15 -1.96 18.67 -1.08
N GLY A 16 -1.01 19.01 -1.96
CA GLY A 16 -0.80 18.29 -3.22
C GLY A 16 -0.21 16.90 -2.98
N ARG A 17 -0.91 15.84 -3.41
CA ARG A 17 -0.31 14.50 -3.45
C ARG A 17 0.87 14.51 -4.42
N VAL A 18 2.04 14.07 -3.96
CA VAL A 18 3.19 13.85 -4.84
C VAL A 18 2.81 12.75 -5.85
N LYS A 19 2.87 13.09 -7.13
CA LYS A 19 2.60 12.16 -8.23
C LYS A 19 3.91 11.66 -8.81
N VAL A 20 3.95 10.37 -9.13
CA VAL A 20 5.04 9.79 -9.92
C VAL A 20 5.08 10.50 -11.29
N PRO A 21 6.23 11.00 -11.75
CA PRO A 21 6.38 11.51 -13.11
C PRO A 21 6.05 10.42 -14.16
N SER A 22 5.35 10.78 -15.23
CA SER A 22 4.93 9.82 -16.27
C SER A 22 6.09 9.16 -17.03
N SER A 23 7.28 9.75 -16.99
CA SER A 23 8.51 9.19 -17.55
C SER A 23 9.07 8.01 -16.75
N VAL A 24 8.76 7.94 -15.45
CA VAL A 24 9.32 6.93 -14.55
C VAL A 24 8.63 5.59 -14.78
N LYS A 25 9.42 4.59 -15.19
CA LYS A 25 8.91 3.23 -15.42
C LYS A 25 8.69 2.49 -14.09
N PRO A 26 7.64 1.67 -13.94
CA PRO A 26 7.32 1.03 -12.66
C PRO A 26 8.44 0.18 -12.02
N LEU A 27 9.25 -0.50 -12.83
CA LEU A 27 10.33 -1.37 -12.34
C LEU A 27 11.71 -0.72 -12.35
N SER A 28 11.84 0.56 -12.73
CA SER A 28 13.14 1.22 -12.84
C SER A 28 13.77 1.49 -11.47
N ASP A 29 15.08 1.71 -11.45
CA ASP A 29 15.78 2.21 -10.25
C ASP A 29 15.31 3.62 -9.87
N GLU A 30 14.89 4.41 -10.86
CA GLU A 30 14.30 5.74 -10.66
C GLU A 30 13.03 5.67 -9.82
N MET A 31 12.16 4.66 -10.03
CA MET A 31 10.97 4.45 -9.19
C MET A 31 11.34 4.14 -7.74
N ILE A 32 12.36 3.30 -7.53
CA ILE A 32 12.85 2.96 -6.19
C ILE A 32 13.35 4.23 -5.48
N ASN A 33 14.18 5.03 -6.17
CA ASN A 33 14.71 6.28 -5.63
C ASN A 33 13.59 7.30 -5.36
N PHE A 34 12.64 7.43 -6.28
CA PHE A 34 11.47 8.29 -6.11
C PHE A 34 10.72 7.94 -4.82
N ILE A 35 10.41 6.66 -4.60
CA ILE A 35 9.69 6.21 -3.40
C ILE A 35 10.53 6.45 -2.13
N ASN A 36 11.81 6.09 -2.14
CA ASN A 36 12.67 6.25 -0.96
C ASN A 36 12.89 7.73 -0.57
N ASN A 37 12.81 8.65 -1.55
CA ASN A 37 12.89 10.09 -1.30
C ASN A 37 11.60 10.68 -0.67
N LEU A 38 10.50 9.92 -0.62
CA LEU A 38 9.27 10.36 0.04
C LEU A 38 9.33 10.24 1.57
N ASN A 39 10.40 9.63 2.13
CA ASN A 39 10.57 9.42 3.58
C ASN A 39 9.35 8.73 4.23
N THR A 40 8.86 7.66 3.60
CA THR A 40 7.77 6.84 4.16
C THR A 40 8.28 5.91 5.27
N THR A 41 7.37 5.16 5.90
CA THR A 41 7.70 4.18 6.94
C THR A 41 8.34 2.90 6.42
N TRP A 42 8.52 2.76 5.10
CA TRP A 42 9.06 1.57 4.44
C TRP A 42 10.09 1.95 3.38
N LYS A 43 11.00 1.04 3.04
CA LYS A 43 12.01 1.25 2.00
C LYS A 43 11.69 0.42 0.77
N ALA A 44 11.67 1.07 -0.39
CA ALA A 44 11.57 0.42 -1.68
C ALA A 44 12.88 -0.29 -2.05
N GLY A 45 12.74 -1.48 -2.62
CA GLY A 45 13.82 -2.30 -3.15
C GLY A 45 13.36 -3.11 -4.35
N ARG A 46 14.29 -3.82 -4.98
CA ARG A 46 14.02 -4.62 -6.18
C ARG A 46 13.51 -6.01 -5.81
N ASN A 47 12.27 -6.32 -6.16
CA ASN A 47 11.68 -7.65 -6.02
C ASN A 47 11.66 -8.44 -7.34
N PHE A 48 11.44 -7.75 -8.46
CA PHE A 48 11.40 -8.33 -9.81
C PHE A 48 12.52 -7.77 -10.68
N ASP A 49 13.02 -8.59 -11.61
CA ASP A 49 13.95 -8.13 -12.63
C ASP A 49 13.31 -7.00 -13.48
N LYS A 50 14.12 -6.02 -13.88
CA LYS A 50 13.66 -4.83 -14.62
C LYS A 50 13.01 -5.18 -15.97
N ASN A 51 13.33 -6.35 -16.52
CA ASN A 51 12.84 -6.81 -17.82
C ASN A 51 11.61 -7.72 -17.70
N VAL A 52 11.11 -7.99 -16.48
CA VAL A 52 9.87 -8.73 -16.29
C VAL A 52 8.75 -7.98 -17.03
N PRO A 53 7.98 -8.67 -17.91
CA PRO A 53 6.95 -8.00 -18.68
C PRO A 53 5.80 -7.57 -17.76
N MET A 54 5.26 -6.39 -18.01
CA MET A 54 4.10 -5.87 -17.25
C MET A 54 2.90 -6.83 -17.27
N SER A 55 2.75 -7.65 -18.31
CA SER A 55 1.71 -8.68 -18.38
C SER A 55 1.85 -9.75 -17.29
N TYR A 56 3.08 -10.12 -16.93
CA TYR A 56 3.33 -11.05 -15.82
C TYR A 56 2.91 -10.43 -14.49
N LEU A 57 3.32 -9.18 -14.23
CA LEU A 57 2.95 -8.48 -12.98
C LEU A 57 1.44 -8.31 -12.83
N LYS A 58 0.73 -7.97 -13.92
CA LYS A 58 -0.74 -7.88 -13.90
C LYS A 58 -1.41 -9.20 -13.54
N LYS A 59 -0.85 -10.34 -13.97
CA LYS A 59 -1.39 -11.67 -13.62
C LYS A 59 -1.24 -12.01 -12.13
N LEU A 60 -0.27 -11.41 -11.43
CA LEU A 60 -0.14 -11.57 -9.98
C LEU A 60 -1.28 -10.86 -9.21
N SER A 61 -1.91 -9.84 -9.80
CA SER A 61 -3.03 -9.08 -9.21
C SER A 61 -4.40 -9.68 -9.55
N GLY A 62 -4.60 -10.97 -9.27
CA GLY A 62 -5.82 -11.70 -9.64
C GLY A 62 -7.03 -11.51 -8.73
N GLY A 63 -6.88 -10.82 -7.59
CA GLY A 63 -7.99 -10.53 -6.68
C GLY A 63 -9.01 -9.59 -7.32
N LEU A 64 -10.21 -10.10 -7.58
CA LEU A 64 -11.30 -9.31 -8.15
C LEU A 64 -12.06 -8.56 -7.05
N TYR A 65 -12.61 -7.41 -7.40
CA TYR A 65 -13.49 -6.68 -6.49
C TYR A 65 -14.77 -7.50 -6.25
N GLU A 66 -15.02 -7.85 -4.99
CA GLU A 66 -16.26 -8.50 -4.58
C GLU A 66 -17.36 -7.48 -4.32
N SER A 67 -18.50 -7.65 -4.99
CA SER A 67 -19.70 -6.88 -4.71
C SER A 67 -20.20 -7.18 -3.30
N PRO A 68 -20.74 -6.20 -2.56
CA PRO A 68 -21.38 -6.46 -1.27
C PRO A 68 -22.45 -7.56 -1.29
N LYS A 69 -23.09 -7.78 -2.46
CA LYS A 69 -24.11 -8.81 -2.66
C LYS A 69 -23.55 -10.24 -2.68
N ASP A 70 -22.28 -10.40 -3.00
CA ASP A 70 -21.61 -11.70 -3.12
C ASP A 70 -20.94 -12.12 -1.79
N ARG A 71 -21.00 -11.25 -0.77
CA ARG A 71 -20.35 -11.47 0.52
C ARG A 71 -21.15 -12.44 1.37
N LEU A 72 -20.45 -13.36 2.02
CA LEU A 72 -21.01 -14.18 3.08
C LEU A 72 -21.41 -13.30 4.29
N PRO A 73 -22.37 -13.75 5.11
CA PRO A 73 -22.74 -13.04 6.34
C PRO A 73 -21.54 -12.79 7.25
N LEU A 74 -21.44 -11.59 7.82
CA LEU A 74 -20.37 -11.25 8.74
C LEU A 74 -20.55 -12.01 10.07
N ARG A 75 -19.52 -12.73 10.50
CA ARG A 75 -19.48 -13.36 11.82
C ARG A 75 -19.08 -12.32 12.87
N THR A 76 -19.95 -12.11 13.86
CA THR A 76 -19.69 -11.20 14.98
C THR A 76 -19.39 -11.97 16.27
N HIS A 77 -18.54 -11.40 17.13
CA HIS A 77 -18.23 -11.94 18.44
C HIS A 77 -18.94 -11.09 19.51
N VAL A 78 -19.70 -11.73 20.42
CA VAL A 78 -20.50 -11.03 21.46
C VAL A 78 -19.62 -10.47 22.57
N LYS A 79 -18.45 -11.07 22.82
CA LYS A 79 -17.42 -10.58 23.74
C LYS A 79 -16.11 -10.46 22.99
N HIS A 80 -15.44 -9.32 23.14
CA HIS A 80 -14.08 -9.14 22.69
C HIS A 80 -13.16 -9.78 23.75
N PRO A 81 -12.40 -10.84 23.41
CA PRO A 81 -11.35 -11.31 24.31
C PRO A 81 -10.28 -10.23 24.46
N ASP A 82 -9.51 -10.28 25.53
CA ASP A 82 -8.31 -9.45 25.68
C ASP A 82 -7.31 -9.86 24.59
N LEU A 83 -7.19 -9.02 23.56
CA LEU A 83 -6.30 -9.27 22.42
C LEU A 83 -4.87 -8.85 22.77
N PRO A 84 -3.85 -9.62 22.33
CA PRO A 84 -2.48 -9.22 22.53
C PRO A 84 -2.12 -8.02 21.65
N GLU A 85 -1.10 -7.26 22.06
CA GLU A 85 -0.56 -6.15 21.26
C GLU A 85 0.08 -6.64 19.95
N PHE A 86 0.67 -7.84 19.96
CA PHE A 86 1.30 -8.49 18.80
C PHE A 86 0.78 -9.92 18.67
N PHE A 87 0.60 -10.38 17.42
CA PHE A 87 0.18 -11.74 17.13
C PHE A 87 0.86 -12.25 15.87
N ASP A 88 1.53 -13.41 15.98
CA ASP A 88 2.04 -14.17 14.85
C ASP A 88 1.44 -15.59 14.90
N ALA A 89 0.72 -15.96 13.83
CA ALA A 89 0.09 -17.27 13.74
C ALA A 89 1.11 -18.43 13.81
N ARG A 90 2.34 -18.21 13.36
CA ARG A 90 3.41 -19.21 13.37
C ARG A 90 3.88 -19.53 14.78
N GLU A 91 3.89 -18.52 15.65
CA GLU A 91 4.26 -18.68 17.05
C GLU A 91 3.14 -19.35 17.85
N GLN A 92 1.87 -19.01 17.54
CA GLN A 92 0.71 -19.60 18.21
C GLN A 92 0.46 -21.05 17.81
N TRP A 93 0.78 -21.42 16.56
CA TRP A 93 0.59 -22.78 16.03
C TRP A 93 1.88 -23.35 15.43
N PRO A 94 2.93 -23.59 16.25
CA PRO A 94 4.27 -23.91 15.76
C PRO A 94 4.37 -25.27 15.05
N ASN A 95 3.40 -26.17 15.27
CA ASN A 95 3.36 -27.48 14.62
C ASN A 95 2.64 -27.45 13.27
N CYS A 96 2.04 -26.32 12.88
CA CYS A 96 1.34 -26.15 11.62
C CYS A 96 2.26 -25.59 10.53
N LYS A 97 3.00 -26.47 9.85
CA LYS A 97 4.03 -26.09 8.83
C LYS A 97 3.53 -25.21 7.66
N SER A 98 2.22 -25.18 7.41
CA SER A 98 1.60 -24.39 6.33
C SER A 98 1.28 -22.94 6.73
N ILE A 99 1.50 -22.59 8.00
CA ILE A 99 1.32 -21.27 8.59
C ILE A 99 2.73 -20.74 8.88
#